data_AF-A0A2A2TJ36-F1
#
_entry.id   AF-A0A2A2TJ36-F1
#
_cell.length_a   1.000
_cell.length_b   1.000
_cell.length_c   1.000
_cell.angle_alpha   90.00
_cell.angle_beta   90.00
_cell.angle_gamma   90.00
#
_symmetry.space_group_name_H-M   'P 1'
#
loop_
_entity.id
_entity.type
_entity.pdbx_description
1 polymer ?
#
loop_
_entity_poly.entity_id
_entity_poly.type
_entity_poly.pdbx_seq_one_letter_code
_entity_poly.pdbx_strand_id
1 'polypeptide(L)'
;MKDVLVDSNVVLDIVTEDVNWFEWSANRLSECAEQTTLNINPIIYAEVSIGFQRIEELETALPLRFFRRLNLPWEAAFLAGKCFCQYRHSILDFGFAILD
;
A
#
# COMPACT_ATOMS: atom_id res chain seq x y z
N MET A 1 5.30 20.46 -2.99
CA MET A 1 5.93 19.12 -2.96
C MET A 1 4.87 18.11 -3.36
N LYS A 2 5.20 17.11 -4.17
CA LYS A 2 4.28 16.02 -4.49
C LYS A 2 4.42 14.94 -3.42
N ASP A 3 3.30 14.38 -2.99
CA ASP A 3 3.21 13.30 -2.03
C ASP A 3 2.69 12.04 -2.72
N VAL A 4 3.27 10.90 -2.40
CA VAL A 4 2.82 9.58 -2.86
C VAL A 4 2.49 8.75 -1.63
N LEU A 5 1.30 8.14 -1.62
CA LEU A 5 0.96 7.10 -0.64
C LEU A 5 1.39 5.75 -1.23
N VAL A 6 2.25 5.03 -0.52
CA VAL A 6 2.82 3.75 -0.97
C VAL A 6 1.91 2.62 -0.51
N ASP A 7 1.51 1.75 -1.43
CA ASP A 7 0.70 0.56 -1.12
C ASP A 7 1.53 -0.51 -0.38
N SER A 8 0.87 -1.33 0.43
CA SER A 8 1.52 -2.41 1.19
C SER A 8 2.18 -3.43 0.28
N ASN A 9 1.55 -3.78 -0.85
CA ASN A 9 2.09 -4.73 -1.83
C ASN A 9 3.47 -4.31 -2.34
N VAL A 10 3.65 -3.03 -2.70
CA VAL A 10 4.94 -2.52 -3.19
C VAL A 10 6.05 -2.70 -2.15
N VAL A 11 5.73 -2.48 -0.88
CA VAL A 11 6.68 -2.70 0.22
C VAL A 11 6.94 -4.19 0.43
N LEU A 12 5.88 -5.00 0.43
CA LEU A 12 5.95 -6.43 0.63
C LEU A 12 6.81 -7.08 -0.46
N ASP A 13 6.60 -6.77 -1.73
CA ASP A 13 7.39 -7.29 -2.86
C ASP A 13 8.90 -7.10 -2.65
N ILE A 14 9.29 -5.95 -2.08
CA ILE A 14 10.70 -5.62 -1.81
C ILE A 14 11.21 -6.38 -0.59
N VAL A 15 10.44 -6.42 0.49
CA VAL A 15 10.82 -7.06 1.76
C VAL A 15 10.88 -8.58 1.62
N THR A 16 9.98 -9.18 0.84
CA THR A 16 9.90 -10.63 0.64
C THR A 16 10.76 -11.11 -0.52
N GLU A 17 11.44 -10.20 -1.23
CA GLU A 17 12.20 -10.48 -2.45
C GLU A 17 11.35 -11.25 -3.48
N ASP A 18 10.13 -10.78 -3.74
CA ASP A 18 9.22 -11.45 -4.67
C ASP A 18 9.85 -11.58 -6.06
N VAL A 19 9.98 -12.81 -6.54
CA VAL A 19 10.71 -13.12 -7.78
C VAL A 19 10.13 -12.48 -9.03
N ASN A 20 8.84 -12.10 -9.01
CA ASN A 20 8.17 -11.50 -10.16
C ASN A 20 8.07 -9.97 -10.03
N TRP A 21 7.93 -9.46 -8.80
CA TRP A 21 7.57 -8.07 -8.56
C TRP A 21 8.67 -7.22 -7.94
N PHE A 22 9.71 -7.83 -7.35
CA PHE A 22 10.78 -7.12 -6.66
C PHE A 22 11.41 -6.02 -7.51
N GLU A 23 11.87 -6.35 -8.73
CA GLU A 23 12.57 -5.39 -9.59
C GLU A 23 11.67 -4.20 -9.96
N TRP A 24 10.42 -4.48 -10.30
CA TRP A 24 9.47 -3.43 -10.65
C TRP A 24 9.15 -2.53 -9.45
N SER A 25 8.82 -3.12 -8.30
CA SER A 25 8.46 -2.41 -7.08
C SER A 25 9.63 -1.56 -6.55
N ALA A 26 10.85 -2.11 -6.56
CA ALA A 26 12.05 -1.39 -6.14
C ALA A 26 12.36 -0.18 -7.05
N ASN A 27 12.32 -0.38 -8.38
CA ASN A 27 12.57 0.70 -9.33
C ASN A 27 11.54 1.80 -9.18
N ARG A 28 10.26 1.45 -9.06
CA ARG A 28 9.18 2.44 -8.99
C ARG A 28 9.18 3.21 -7.68
N LEU A 29 9.49 2.54 -6.58
CA LEU A 29 9.68 3.20 -5.28
C LEU A 29 10.87 4.16 -5.31
N SER A 30 11.98 3.78 -5.94
CA SER A 30 13.18 4.64 -6.08
C SER A 30 12.87 5.90 -6.89
N GLU A 31 12.24 5.77 -8.07
CA GLU A 31 11.87 6.90 -8.91
C GLU A 31 10.89 7.85 -8.19
N CYS A 32 9.93 7.31 -7.43
CA CYS A 32 9.04 8.13 -6.61
C CYS A 32 9.79 8.84 -5.47
N ALA A 33 10.76 8.18 -4.82
CA ALA A 33 11.55 8.76 -3.74
C ALA A 33 12.40 9.96 -4.21
N GLU A 34 12.88 9.95 -5.46
CA GLU A 34 13.65 11.05 -6.04
C GLU A 34 12.80 12.32 -6.26
N GLN A 35 11.50 12.16 -6.49
CA GLN A 35 10.62 13.25 -6.92
C GLN A 35 9.57 13.68 -5.89
N THR A 36 9.32 12.83 -4.89
CA THR A 36 8.17 12.94 -3.99
C THR A 36 8.51 12.52 -2.56
N THR A 37 7.67 12.91 -1.61
CA THR A 37 7.70 12.27 -0.28
C THR A 37 6.89 10.99 -0.32
N LEU A 38 7.51 9.89 0.10
CA LEU A 38 6.83 8.62 0.28
C LEU A 38 6.11 8.61 1.62
N ASN A 39 4.84 8.27 1.59
CA ASN A 39 3.97 8.25 2.75
C ASN A 39 3.38 6.85 2.95
N ILE A 40 3.17 6.49 4.21
CA ILE A 40 2.40 5.31 4.63
C ILE A 40 1.37 5.73 5.68
N ASN A 41 0.32 4.95 5.84
CA ASN A 41 -0.69 5.14 6.89
C ASN A 41 -0.72 3.91 7.83
N PRO A 42 -1.50 3.94 8.93
CA PRO A 42 -1.56 2.84 9.88
C PRO A 42 -2.08 1.52 9.29
N ILE A 43 -2.90 1.55 8.24
CA ILE A 43 -3.40 0.34 7.57
C ILE A 43 -2.28 -0.33 6.79
N ILE A 44 -1.53 0.43 5.99
CA ILE A 44 -0.37 -0.05 5.26
C ILE A 44 0.68 -0.63 6.22
N TYR A 45 0.96 0.08 7.31
CA TYR A 45 1.88 -0.40 8.34
C TYR A 45 1.41 -1.73 8.95
N ALA A 46 0.12 -1.85 9.26
CA ALA A 46 -0.45 -3.08 9.81
C ALA A 46 -0.35 -4.26 8.83
N GLU A 47 -0.64 -4.05 7.55
CA GLU A 47 -0.53 -5.10 6.52
C GLU A 47 0.92 -5.58 6.35
N VAL A 48 1.86 -4.63 6.23
CA VAL A 48 3.29 -4.97 6.10
C VAL A 48 3.80 -5.68 7.35
N SER A 49 3.29 -5.36 8.55
CA SER A 49 3.71 -5.96 9.81
C SER A 49 3.51 -7.49 9.87
N ILE A 50 2.57 -8.04 9.09
CA ILE A 50 2.30 -9.48 9.04
C ILE A 50 3.55 -10.27 8.59
N GLY A 51 4.41 -9.65 7.77
CA GLY A 51 5.65 -10.25 7.29
C GLY A 51 6.80 -10.29 8.31
N PHE A 52 6.63 -9.70 9.49
CA PHE A 52 7.71 -9.53 10.48
C PHE A 52 7.36 -10.18 11.81
N GLN A 53 8.35 -10.79 12.47
CA GLN A 53 8.16 -11.38 13.80
C GLN A 53 8.27 -10.34 14.91
N ARG A 54 8.95 -9.24 14.63
CA ARG A 54 9.28 -8.20 15.60
C ARG A 54 9.07 -6.81 15.05
N ILE A 55 8.64 -5.90 15.92
CA ILE A 55 8.45 -4.50 15.56
C ILE A 55 9.76 -3.83 15.11
N GLU A 56 10.90 -4.19 15.69
CA GLU A 56 12.19 -3.59 15.33
C GLU A 56 12.63 -3.95 13.89
N GLU A 57 12.27 -5.13 13.42
CA GLU A 57 12.54 -5.57 12.03
C GLU A 57 11.70 -4.75 11.04
N LEU A 58 10.41 -4.57 11.35
CA LEU A 58 9.50 -3.73 10.57
C LEU A 58 9.96 -2.27 10.53
N GLU A 59 10.35 -1.71 11.68
CA GLU A 59 10.85 -0.34 11.78
C GLU A 59 12.17 -0.15 11.00
N THR A 60 12.98 -1.20 10.89
CA THR A 60 14.19 -1.20 10.06
C THR A 60 13.85 -1.20 8.57
N ALA A 61 12.83 -1.96 8.16
CA ALA A 61 12.33 -2.00 6.79
C ALA A 61 11.57 -0.73 6.36
N LEU A 62 10.93 -0.04 7.31
CA LEU A 62 10.16 1.20 7.09
C LEU A 62 10.75 2.41 7.84
N PRO A 63 12.00 2.81 7.52
CA PRO A 63 12.68 3.84 8.28
C PRO A 63 12.05 5.22 8.04
N LEU A 64 11.89 5.98 9.12
CA LEU A 64 11.27 7.32 9.11
C LEU A 64 11.99 8.35 8.20
N ARG A 65 13.25 8.07 7.81
CA ARG A 65 14.00 8.90 6.86
C ARG A 65 13.45 8.82 5.43
N PHE A 66 12.79 7.73 5.07
CA PHE A 66 12.24 7.50 3.74
C PHE A 66 10.71 7.55 3.73
N PHE A 67 10.07 7.05 4.79
CA PHE A 67 8.61 7.01 4.88
C PHE A 67 8.09 7.99 5.93
N ARG A 68 7.29 8.95 5.47
CA ARG A 68 6.47 9.76 6.37
C ARG A 68 5.24 8.95 6.79
N ARG A 69 4.98 8.90 8.09
CA ARG A 69 3.76 8.31 8.64
C ARG A 69 2.66 9.35 8.69
N LEU A 70 1.59 9.11 7.95
CA LEU A 70 0.39 9.93 7.98
C LEU A 70 -0.63 9.33 8.94
N ASN A 71 -1.44 10.18 9.56
CA ASN A 71 -2.65 9.71 10.22
C ASN A 71 -3.67 9.25 9.18
N LEU A 72 -4.57 8.35 9.57
CA LEU A 72 -5.76 8.03 8.79
C LEU A 72 -6.96 8.77 9.38
N PRO A 73 -7.49 9.82 8.72
CA PRO A 73 -8.70 10.49 9.16
C PRO A 73 -9.90 9.52 9.17
N TRP A 74 -10.80 9.68 10.14
CA TRP A 74 -12.00 8.86 10.26
C TRP A 74 -12.90 8.97 9.01
N GLU A 75 -12.97 10.16 8.43
CA GLU A 75 -13.73 10.44 7.22
C GLU A 75 -13.16 9.68 6.02
N ALA A 76 -11.82 9.57 5.93
CA ALA A 76 -11.17 8.80 4.89
C ALA A 76 -11.46 7.30 5.03
N ALA A 77 -11.44 6.78 6.26
CA ALA A 77 -11.80 5.38 6.55
C ALA A 77 -13.27 5.10 6.19
N PHE A 78 -14.19 6.02 6.50
CA PHE A 78 -15.60 5.90 6.13
C PHE A 78 -15.79 5.83 4.60
N LEU A 79 -15.14 6.72 3.86
CA LEU A 79 -15.20 6.74 2.39
C LEU A 79 -14.57 5.49 1.78
N ALA A 80 -13.46 4.99 2.34
CA ALA A 80 -12.86 3.73 1.90
C ALA A 80 -13.86 2.56 1.99
N GLY A 81 -14.65 2.48 3.06
CA GLY A 81 -15.71 1.48 3.18
C GLY A 81 -16.81 1.61 2.12
N LYS A 82 -17.18 2.83 1.72
CA LYS A 82 -18.14 3.05 0.62
C LYS A 82 -17.57 2.59 -0.71
N CYS A 83 -16.32 2.95 -1.02
CA CYS A 83 -15.64 2.50 -2.23
C CYS A 83 -15.49 0.99 -2.27
N PHE A 84 -15.17 0.34 -1.15
CA PHE A 84 -15.09 -1.11 -1.04
C PHE A 84 -16.41 -1.79 -1.39
N CYS A 85 -17.53 -1.31 -0.82
CA CYS A 85 -18.85 -1.82 -1.18
C CYS A 85 -19.10 -1.64 -2.68
N GLN A 86 -18.88 -0.44 -3.24
CA GLN A 86 -19.11 -0.17 -4.66
C GLN A 86 -18.28 -1.08 -5.58
N TYR A 87 -16.99 -1.26 -5.28
CA TYR A 87 -16.12 -2.17 -6.03
C TYR A 87 -16.69 -3.59 -6.08
N ARG A 88 -17.15 -4.12 -4.93
CA ARG A 88 -17.75 -5.46 -4.88
C ARG A 88 -19.08 -5.57 -5.63
N HIS A 89 -19.90 -4.51 -5.65
CA HIS A 89 -21.13 -4.50 -6.44
C HIS A 89 -20.83 -4.48 -7.94
N SER A 90 -19.84 -3.69 -8.37
CA SER A 90 -19.44 -3.65 -9.79
C SER A 90 -18.95 -5.01 -10.31
N ILE A 91 -18.37 -5.85 -9.45
CA ILE A 91 -17.98 -7.22 -9.80
C ILE A 91 -19.21 -8.13 -9.99
N LEU A 92 -20.27 -7.95 -9.18
CA LEU A 92 -21.51 -8.70 -9.33
C LEU A 92 -22.27 -8.29 -10.60
N ASP A 93 -22.30 -7.00 -10.92
CA ASP A 93 -22.94 -6.49 -12.14
C ASP A 93 -22.19 -6.94 -13.42
N PHE A 94 -20.85 -7.01 -13.39
CA PHE A 94 -20.05 -7.57 -14.49
C PHE A 94 -20.22 -9.08 -14.66
N GLY A 95 -20.44 -9.84 -13.56
CA GLY A 95 -20.68 -11.28 -13.63
C GLY A 95 -21.97 -11.67 -14.36
N PHE A 96 -23.00 -10.81 -14.33
CA PHE A 96 -24.22 -11.01 -15.11
C PHE A 96 -24.06 -10.61 -16.59
N ALA A 97 -23.21 -9.64 -16.91
CA ALA A 97 -23.01 -9.15 -18.29
C ALA A 97 -22.17 -10.06 -19.21
N ILE A 98 -21.52 -11.11 -18.68
CA ILE A 98 -20.72 -12.08 -19.45
C ILE A 98 -21.50 -13.37 -19.76
N LEU A 99 -22.73 -13.49 -19.26
CA LEU A 99 -23.60 -14.67 -19.47
C LEU A 99 -24.75 -14.43 -20.48
N ASP A 100 -24.80 -13.28 -21.15
CA ASP A 100 -25.75 -12.96 -22.24
C ASP A 100 -25.05 -12.84 -23.61
#